data_AF-A0A852M9R3-F1
#
_entry.id   AF-A0A852M9R3-F1
#
_cell.length_a   1.000
_cell.length_b   1.000
_cell.length_c   1.000
_cell.angle_alpha   90.00
_cell.angle_beta   90.00
_cell.angle_gamma   90.00
#
_symmetry.space_group_name_H-M   'P 1'
#
loop_
_entity.id
_entity.type
_entity.pdbx_description
1 polymer ?
#
loop_
_entity_poly.entity_id
_entity_poly.type
_entity_poly.pdbx_seq_one_letter_code
_entity_poly.pdbx_strand_id
1 'polypeptide(L)'
;MPVPPYHESMSPLRISVGGLPVLASMTKGADPRFRLRWKAIVLSSACVGFVLLLFCLHRSSPPRPIPPNPHNWQLSLQAGDRYNDTYPLSPPQRNPEGVRYRIGVIADLDTQSRGSEENTWFSYMKKGYLVLSDSGDSVTVEWDKDESVLQSHLAEKGRGMELSELVVFNGKLYAVDDRTGVVYQIEGNKVVPWVILADGDGTVGKG
;
A
#
# COMPACT_ATOMS: atom_id res chain seq x y z
N MET A 1 -40.54 -6.93 40.52
CA MET A 1 -41.37 -6.51 41.66
C MET A 1 -42.20 -5.28 41.25
N PRO A 2 -43.39 -5.06 41.83
CA PRO A 2 -44.68 -5.21 41.14
C PRO A 2 -45.32 -3.92 40.57
N VAL A 3 -46.28 -4.14 39.66
CA VAL A 3 -47.48 -3.36 39.25
C VAL A 3 -48.38 -3.05 40.49
N PRO A 4 -49.53 -2.32 40.43
CA PRO A 4 -50.20 -1.47 39.41
C PRO A 4 -50.72 -0.15 40.09
N PRO A 5 -51.88 0.49 39.77
CA PRO A 5 -52.73 0.56 38.56
C PRO A 5 -52.93 2.00 38.03
N TYR A 6 -53.27 2.20 36.74
CA TYR A 6 -54.62 2.21 36.13
C TYR A 6 -55.49 3.43 36.54
N HIS A 7 -56.37 4.02 35.74
CA HIS A 7 -57.01 3.69 34.45
C HIS A 7 -57.56 5.03 33.89
N GLU A 8 -57.53 5.30 32.59
CA GLU A 8 -58.68 5.19 31.64
C GLU A 8 -59.92 6.02 32.01
N SER A 9 -60.75 6.52 31.09
CA SER A 9 -60.85 6.38 29.64
C SER A 9 -61.95 7.35 29.19
N MET A 10 -61.79 7.88 27.97
CA MET A 10 -62.80 8.29 26.99
C MET A 10 -63.93 9.24 27.45
N SER A 11 -63.94 10.52 27.05
CA SER A 11 -64.40 11.05 25.74
C SER A 11 -65.88 10.75 25.44
N PRO A 12 -66.67 11.62 24.73
CA PRO A 12 -66.29 12.85 24.04
C PRO A 12 -67.36 13.98 24.08
N LEU A 13 -67.11 15.02 23.27
CA LEU A 13 -68.05 15.88 22.52
C LEU A 13 -68.40 17.29 23.04
N ARG A 14 -67.91 18.24 22.23
CA ARG A 14 -68.62 19.35 21.54
C ARG A 14 -68.42 20.78 22.04
N ILE A 15 -67.70 21.52 21.17
CA ILE A 15 -68.07 22.80 20.53
C ILE A 15 -68.28 24.01 21.45
N SER A 16 -67.42 25.02 21.30
CA SER A 16 -67.77 26.42 20.91
C SER A 16 -66.48 27.28 20.91
N VAL A 17 -65.95 27.68 19.75
CA VAL A 17 -65.96 29.03 19.14
C VAL A 17 -65.50 30.18 20.05
N GLY A 18 -64.36 30.80 19.70
CA GLY A 18 -64.02 32.15 20.15
C GLY A 18 -62.56 32.56 19.94
N GLY A 19 -62.31 33.41 18.94
CA GLY A 19 -61.25 34.44 19.02
C GLY A 19 -59.99 34.26 18.17
N LEU A 20 -60.00 34.79 16.94
CA LEU A 20 -58.80 35.23 16.19
C LEU A 20 -58.69 36.76 16.30
N PRO A 21 -57.47 37.30 16.21
CA PRO A 21 -57.19 38.34 15.22
C PRO A 21 -56.02 37.87 14.33
N VAL A 22 -56.28 37.53 13.07
CA VAL A 22 -56.13 38.42 11.88
C VAL A 22 -54.77 39.13 11.87
N LEU A 23 -53.77 38.44 11.34
CA LEU A 23 -52.52 39.08 10.89
C LEU A 23 -52.72 39.67 9.49
N ALA A 24 -52.32 40.93 9.37
CA ALA A 24 -52.52 41.79 8.23
C ALA A 24 -51.87 41.27 6.94
N SER A 25 -52.65 41.33 5.87
CA SER A 25 -52.23 41.21 4.48
C SER A 25 -51.46 42.47 4.06
N MET A 26 -50.18 42.34 3.72
CA MET A 26 -49.44 43.34 2.95
C MET A 26 -49.41 42.93 1.48
N THR A 27 -50.37 43.43 0.70
CA THR A 27 -50.31 43.42 -0.76
C THR A 27 -49.50 44.62 -1.23
N LYS A 28 -48.16 44.47 -1.32
CA LYS A 28 -47.34 45.38 -2.12
C LYS A 28 -47.37 44.88 -3.57
N GLY A 29 -47.96 45.70 -4.45
CA GLY A 29 -48.04 45.42 -5.88
C GLY A 29 -46.65 45.13 -6.47
N ALA A 30 -46.52 43.97 -7.10
CA ALA A 30 -45.36 43.65 -7.91
C ALA A 30 -45.36 44.57 -9.15
N ASP A 31 -44.36 45.44 -9.23
CA ASP A 31 -44.11 46.32 -10.38
C ASP A 31 -43.94 45.46 -11.65
N PRO A 32 -44.75 45.64 -12.72
CA PRO A 32 -44.74 44.79 -13.92
C PRO A 32 -43.44 44.89 -14.74
N ARG A 33 -42.48 45.70 -14.31
CA ARG A 33 -41.16 45.88 -14.94
C ARG A 33 -40.14 44.81 -14.56
N PHE A 34 -40.36 44.06 -13.47
CA PHE A 34 -39.47 42.96 -13.07
C PHE A 34 -40.00 41.61 -13.55
N ARG A 35 -39.83 41.33 -14.84
CA ARG A 35 -39.96 39.96 -15.34
C ARG A 35 -38.75 39.16 -14.88
N LEU A 36 -38.90 38.42 -13.78
CA LEU A 36 -37.89 37.47 -13.31
C LEU A 36 -37.61 36.48 -14.45
N ARG A 37 -36.50 36.70 -15.17
CA ARG A 37 -36.10 35.87 -16.31
C ARG A 37 -35.51 34.58 -15.77
N TRP A 38 -36.38 33.66 -15.33
CA TRP A 38 -36.01 32.36 -14.78
C TRP A 38 -35.00 31.60 -15.65
N LYS A 39 -35.11 31.73 -16.98
CA LYS A 39 -34.13 31.17 -17.93
C LYS A 39 -32.72 31.75 -17.74
N ALA A 40 -32.60 33.06 -17.49
CA ALA A 40 -31.31 33.69 -17.22
C ALA A 40 -30.75 33.29 -15.85
N ILE A 41 -31.62 33.10 -14.85
CA ILE A 41 -31.20 32.65 -13.51
C ILE A 41 -30.67 31.21 -13.57
N VAL A 42 -31.39 30.32 -14.25
CA VAL A 42 -30.98 28.92 -14.45
C VAL A 42 -29.67 28.85 -15.24
N LEU A 43 -29.51 29.69 -16.27
CA LEU A 43 -28.27 29.73 -17.04
C LEU A 43 -27.10 30.24 -16.19
N SER A 44 -27.30 31.31 -15.43
CA SER A 44 -26.27 31.85 -14.54
C SER A 44 -25.87 30.87 -13.42
N SER A 45 -26.83 30.17 -12.81
CA SER A 45 -26.53 29.18 -11.77
C SER A 45 -25.79 27.96 -12.33
N ALA A 46 -26.16 27.50 -13.53
CA ALA A 46 -25.44 26.44 -14.24
C ALA A 46 -24.01 26.86 -14.58
N CYS A 47 -23.80 28.10 -15.06
CA CYS A 47 -22.46 28.63 -15.32
C CYS A 47 -21.61 28.71 -14.05
N VAL A 48 -22.17 29.19 -12.93
CA VAL A 48 -21.45 29.24 -11.64
C VAL A 48 -21.12 27.83 -11.15
N GLY A 49 -22.06 26.88 -11.25
CA GLY A 49 -21.82 25.47 -10.90
C GLY A 49 -20.71 24.83 -11.75
N PHE A 50 -20.67 25.13 -13.04
CA PHE A 50 -19.62 24.65 -13.95
C PHE A 50 -18.25 25.27 -13.63
N VAL A 51 -18.20 26.56 -13.31
CA VAL A 51 -16.96 27.23 -12.88
C VAL A 51 -16.46 26.67 -11.54
N LEU A 52 -17.36 26.40 -10.59
CA LEU A 52 -17.01 25.76 -9.33
C LEU A 52 -16.52 24.32 -9.53
N LEU A 53 -17.14 23.56 -10.43
CA LEU A 53 -16.69 22.23 -10.80
C LEU A 53 -15.29 22.27 -11.42
N LEU A 54 -15.03 23.19 -12.34
CA LEU A 54 -13.70 23.39 -12.91
C LEU A 54 -12.68 23.81 -11.84
N PHE A 55 -13.06 24.67 -10.89
CA PHE A 55 -12.21 25.07 -9.78
C PHE A 55 -11.88 23.88 -8.85
N CYS A 56 -12.85 23.02 -8.56
CA CYS A 56 -12.63 21.78 -7.79
C CYS A 56 -11.70 20.81 -8.54
N LEU A 57 -11.88 20.66 -9.85
CA LEU A 57 -11.03 19.80 -10.69
C LEU A 57 -9.61 20.39 -10.89
N HIS A 58 -9.46 21.71 -10.88
CA HIS A 58 -8.14 22.39 -10.95
C HIS A 58 -7.43 22.47 -9.59
N ARG A 59 -8.14 22.31 -8.48
CA ARG A 59 -7.55 22.38 -7.14
C ARG A 59 -7.06 21.00 -6.70
N SER A 60 -6.03 20.50 -7.37
CA SER A 60 -5.18 19.41 -6.88
C SER A 60 -3.78 19.48 -7.49
N SER A 61 -2.90 20.20 -6.80
CA SER A 61 -1.49 19.81 -6.70
C SER A 61 -1.11 19.97 -5.23
N PRO A 62 -0.58 18.93 -4.56
CA PRO A 62 -0.06 19.08 -3.21
C PRO A 62 1.05 20.13 -3.19
N PRO A 63 1.32 20.79 -2.04
CA PRO A 63 2.43 21.71 -1.94
C PRO A 63 3.73 21.01 -2.37
N ARG A 64 4.49 21.66 -3.26
CA ARG A 64 5.85 21.22 -3.61
C ARG A 64 6.65 21.06 -2.31
N PRO A 65 7.36 19.93 -2.11
CA PRO A 65 8.32 19.85 -1.02
C PRO A 65 9.35 20.96 -1.20
N ILE A 66 9.61 21.69 -0.13
CA ILE A 66 10.71 22.67 -0.04
C ILE A 66 11.98 21.92 -0.44
N PRO A 67 12.80 22.42 -1.39
CA PRO A 67 14.06 21.75 -1.72
C PRO A 67 14.91 21.68 -0.45
N PRO A 68 15.36 20.47 -0.04
CA PRO A 68 16.20 20.35 1.14
C PRO A 68 17.51 21.12 0.90
N ASN A 69 17.85 21.99 1.85
CA ASN A 69 19.07 22.78 1.90
C ASN A 69 20.29 21.88 1.57
N PRO A 70 21.13 22.19 0.57
CA PRO A 70 22.24 21.33 0.14
C PRO A 70 23.25 21.03 1.26
N HIS A 71 23.30 21.87 2.29
CA HIS A 71 24.19 21.67 3.43
C HIS A 71 23.79 20.51 4.36
N ASN A 72 22.53 20.05 4.34
CA ASN A 72 22.10 18.90 5.16
C ASN A 72 22.37 17.56 4.48
N TRP A 73 22.61 17.54 3.16
CA TRP A 73 22.98 16.32 2.44
C TRP A 73 24.40 15.88 2.79
N GLN A 74 25.32 16.83 3.00
CA GLN A 74 26.72 16.51 3.31
C GLN A 74 26.90 15.83 4.68
N LEU A 75 26.05 16.11 5.67
CA LEU A 75 26.10 15.40 6.96
C LEU A 75 25.33 14.06 6.96
N SER A 76 24.34 13.88 6.09
CA SER A 76 23.58 12.63 5.95
C SER A 76 24.30 11.57 5.12
N LEU A 77 25.12 11.99 4.15
CA LEU A 77 25.90 11.09 3.28
C LEU A 77 27.00 10.35 4.06
N GLN A 78 27.64 11.00 5.04
CA GLN A 78 28.80 10.42 5.73
C GLN A 78 28.53 9.19 6.60
N ALA A 79 27.28 8.96 7.05
CA ALA A 79 26.91 7.76 7.81
C ALA A 79 26.15 6.71 6.98
N GLY A 80 25.58 7.10 5.83
CA GLY A 80 24.82 6.22 4.92
C GLY A 80 25.63 5.66 3.74
N ASP A 81 26.84 6.16 3.48
CA ASP A 81 27.64 5.81 2.29
C ASP A 81 28.65 4.68 2.49
N ARG A 82 28.81 4.16 3.72
CA ARG A 82 29.78 3.08 3.95
C ARG A 82 29.13 1.74 3.62
N TYR A 83 29.76 1.00 2.69
CA TYR A 83 29.40 -0.38 2.40
C TYR A 83 29.39 -1.20 3.70
N ASN A 84 28.29 -1.90 3.94
CA ASN A 84 28.15 -2.84 5.04
C ASN A 84 28.65 -4.21 4.59
N ASP A 85 29.82 -4.59 5.09
CA ASP A 85 30.53 -5.83 4.81
C ASP A 85 30.08 -7.02 5.67
N THR A 86 28.98 -6.89 6.42
CA THR A 86 28.42 -7.98 7.23
C THR A 86 28.10 -9.19 6.37
N TYR A 87 28.86 -10.27 6.55
CA TYR A 87 28.64 -11.57 5.93
C TYR A 87 29.16 -12.71 6.82
N PRO A 88 28.39 -13.79 7.02
CA PRO A 88 26.97 -13.95 6.71
C PRO A 88 26.06 -12.98 7.52
N LEU A 89 24.78 -12.87 7.15
CA LEU A 89 23.82 -12.00 7.87
C LEU A 89 23.60 -12.41 9.33
N SER A 90 23.64 -13.72 9.60
CA SER A 90 23.51 -14.27 10.95
C SER A 90 24.89 -14.72 11.43
N PRO A 91 25.32 -14.35 12.66
CA PRO A 91 26.58 -14.81 13.22
C PRO A 91 26.65 -16.35 13.23
N PRO A 92 27.77 -16.95 12.80
CA PRO A 92 27.98 -18.40 12.92
C PRO A 92 27.93 -18.88 14.37
N GLN A 93 27.31 -20.02 14.61
CA GLN A 93 27.22 -20.67 15.92
C GLN A 93 28.36 -21.70 16.03
N ARG A 94 29.29 -21.51 16.98
CA ARG A 94 30.45 -22.40 17.16
C ARG A 94 30.27 -23.27 18.41
N ASN A 95 30.41 -24.58 18.25
CA ASN A 95 30.30 -25.59 19.29
C ASN A 95 31.48 -26.59 19.18
N PRO A 96 31.71 -27.48 20.17
CA PRO A 96 32.77 -28.49 20.06
C PRO A 96 32.64 -29.45 18.87
N GLU A 97 31.44 -29.61 18.32
CA GLU A 97 31.17 -30.47 17.15
C GLU A 97 31.53 -29.79 15.81
N GLY A 98 31.70 -28.47 15.80
CA GLY A 98 32.03 -27.69 14.60
C GLY A 98 31.35 -26.32 14.54
N VAL A 99 31.10 -25.84 13.32
CA VAL A 99 30.49 -24.52 13.06
C VAL A 99 29.19 -24.66 12.29
N ARG A 100 28.15 -24.01 12.81
CA ARG A 100 26.80 -24.01 12.25
C ARG A 100 26.47 -22.65 11.65
N TYR A 101 26.05 -22.66 10.38
CA TYR A 101 25.70 -21.49 9.59
C TYR A 101 24.22 -21.51 9.23
N ARG A 102 23.55 -20.35 9.34
CA ARG A 102 22.19 -20.19 8.83
C ARG A 102 22.24 -20.14 7.30
N ILE A 103 21.43 -20.95 6.64
CA ILE A 103 21.33 -20.98 5.18
C ILE A 103 19.90 -20.71 4.72
N GLY A 104 19.77 -20.25 3.49
CA GLY A 104 18.50 -20.11 2.78
C GLY A 104 18.67 -20.58 1.35
N VAL A 105 17.63 -21.19 0.81
CA VAL A 105 17.49 -21.50 -0.62
C VAL A 105 16.20 -20.85 -1.12
N ILE A 106 16.23 -20.39 -2.37
CA ILE A 106 15.09 -19.74 -3.02
C ILE A 106 14.62 -20.60 -4.19
N ALA A 107 13.30 -20.63 -4.40
CA ALA A 107 12.69 -21.40 -5.47
C ALA A 107 12.44 -20.55 -6.71
N ASP A 108 12.80 -21.09 -7.86
CA ASP A 108 12.22 -20.71 -9.14
C ASP A 108 11.14 -21.73 -9.50
N LEU A 109 9.90 -21.26 -9.67
CA LEU A 109 8.75 -22.10 -10.02
C LEU A 109 8.39 -21.98 -11.49
N ASP A 110 9.20 -21.28 -12.29
CA ASP A 110 8.88 -20.91 -13.66
C ASP A 110 7.47 -20.29 -13.73
N THR A 111 6.68 -20.70 -14.72
CA THR A 111 5.28 -20.31 -14.92
C THR A 111 4.33 -20.74 -13.79
N GLN A 112 4.75 -21.66 -12.91
CA GLN A 112 3.97 -22.09 -11.74
C GLN A 112 4.06 -21.12 -10.56
N SER A 113 4.87 -20.06 -10.68
CA SER A 113 4.89 -18.93 -9.75
C SER A 113 3.58 -18.15 -9.70
N ARG A 114 2.71 -18.28 -10.71
CA ARG A 114 1.42 -17.56 -10.75
C ARG A 114 0.45 -18.10 -9.70
N GLY A 115 0.05 -17.24 -8.77
CA GLY A 115 -0.91 -17.54 -7.72
C GLY A 115 -2.36 -17.66 -8.21
N SER A 116 -3.24 -18.13 -7.32
CA SER A 116 -4.68 -18.19 -7.55
C SER A 116 -5.34 -16.81 -7.56
N GLU A 117 -4.74 -15.84 -6.86
CA GLU A 117 -5.17 -14.45 -6.83
C GLU A 117 -4.79 -13.72 -8.12
N GLU A 118 -5.63 -12.77 -8.53
CA GLU A 118 -5.38 -12.00 -9.74
C GLU A 118 -4.12 -11.15 -9.61
N ASN A 119 -3.26 -11.21 -10.64
CA ASN A 119 -1.99 -10.48 -10.67
C ASN A 119 -1.11 -10.71 -9.43
N THR A 120 -1.07 -11.94 -8.93
CA THR A 120 -0.19 -12.34 -7.83
C THR A 120 0.74 -13.44 -8.28
N TRP A 121 2.03 -13.28 -8.01
CA TRP A 121 3.05 -14.29 -8.20
C TRP A 121 3.79 -14.55 -6.89
N PHE A 122 4.33 -15.75 -6.73
CA PHE A 122 4.99 -16.16 -5.52
C PHE A 122 6.21 -17.06 -5.77
N SER A 123 7.10 -17.08 -4.77
CA SER A 123 8.22 -18.00 -4.65
C SER A 123 8.31 -18.48 -3.19
N TYR A 124 9.06 -19.57 -2.96
CA TYR A 124 9.34 -20.09 -1.64
C TYR A 124 10.79 -19.85 -1.26
N MET A 125 11.01 -19.41 -0.02
CA MET A 125 12.32 -19.42 0.62
C MET A 125 12.33 -20.47 1.73
N LYS A 126 13.18 -21.49 1.58
CA LYS A 126 13.38 -22.51 2.60
C LYS A 126 14.66 -22.22 3.37
N LYS A 127 14.54 -22.16 4.70
CA LYS A 127 15.66 -21.86 5.61
C LYS A 127 16.11 -23.12 6.33
N GLY A 128 17.35 -23.12 6.77
CA GLY A 128 17.93 -24.24 7.48
C GLY A 128 19.28 -23.90 8.07
N TYR A 129 20.03 -24.93 8.40
CA TYR A 129 21.38 -24.84 8.91
C TYR A 129 22.31 -25.77 8.14
N LEU A 130 23.51 -25.27 7.85
CA LEU A 130 24.64 -26.06 7.41
C LEU A 130 25.59 -26.20 8.59
N VAL A 131 25.95 -27.42 8.94
CA VAL A 131 26.90 -27.74 10.02
C VAL A 131 28.15 -28.33 9.39
N LEU A 132 29.28 -27.63 9.54
CA LEU A 132 30.60 -28.13 9.16
C LEU A 132 31.27 -28.73 10.41
N SER A 133 31.73 -29.98 10.33
CA SER A 133 32.43 -30.63 11.44
C SER A 133 33.72 -29.90 11.81
N ASP A 134 34.13 -30.01 13.08
CA ASP A 134 35.41 -29.44 13.54
C ASP A 134 36.62 -30.04 12.79
N SER A 135 36.53 -31.31 12.39
CA SER A 135 37.50 -32.00 11.54
C SER A 135 37.54 -31.49 10.09
N GLY A 136 36.48 -30.82 9.61
CA GLY A 136 36.35 -30.31 8.25
C GLY A 136 36.07 -31.36 7.18
N ASP A 137 35.76 -32.60 7.56
CA ASP A 137 35.56 -33.75 6.67
C ASP A 137 34.09 -34.04 6.34
N SER A 138 33.14 -33.41 7.04
CA SER A 138 31.72 -33.67 6.87
C SER A 138 30.89 -32.40 6.96
N VAL A 139 29.82 -32.38 6.17
CA VAL A 139 28.83 -31.31 6.10
C VAL A 139 27.44 -31.91 6.25
N THR A 140 26.69 -31.41 7.22
CA THR A 140 25.31 -31.82 7.48
C THR A 140 24.37 -30.64 7.20
N VAL A 141 23.22 -30.92 6.60
CA VAL A 141 22.18 -29.92 6.34
C VAL A 141 20.90 -30.29 7.08
N GLU A 142 20.38 -29.34 7.84
CA GLU A 142 19.12 -29.44 8.57
C GLU A 142 18.16 -28.38 8.05
N TRP A 143 16.92 -28.76 7.75
CA TRP A 143 15.92 -27.81 7.26
C TRP A 143 14.94 -27.42 8.35
N ASP A 144 14.54 -26.16 8.33
CA ASP A 144 13.40 -25.72 9.12
C ASP A 144 12.13 -26.41 8.61
N LYS A 145 11.18 -26.60 9.54
CA LYS A 145 9.89 -27.23 9.24
C LYS A 145 9.07 -26.40 8.26
N ASP A 146 9.02 -25.09 8.48
CA ASP A 146 8.20 -24.16 7.71
C ASP A 146 9.02 -23.48 6.61
N GLU A 147 8.34 -23.09 5.53
CA GLU A 147 8.89 -22.30 4.44
C GLU A 147 8.26 -20.91 4.41
N SER A 148 9.03 -19.91 3.98
CA SER A 148 8.56 -18.55 3.80
C SER A 148 7.99 -18.40 2.39
N VAL A 149 6.71 -18.03 2.28
CA VAL A 149 6.11 -17.63 1.00
C VAL A 149 6.42 -16.16 0.75
N LEU A 150 7.01 -15.86 -0.41
CA LEU A 150 7.32 -14.52 -0.88
C LEU A 150 6.36 -14.18 -2.02
N GLN A 151 5.70 -13.03 -1.97
CA GLN A 151 4.67 -12.65 -2.95
C GLN A 151 4.91 -11.25 -3.52
N SER A 152 4.61 -11.08 -4.81
CA SER A 152 4.62 -9.80 -5.51
C SER A 152 3.44 -9.71 -6.48
N HIS A 153 3.05 -8.49 -6.79
CA HIS A 153 2.07 -8.19 -7.84
C HIS A 153 2.71 -7.61 -9.12
N LEU A 154 4.04 -7.54 -9.14
CA LEU A 154 4.81 -7.07 -10.28
C LEU A 154 5.14 -8.25 -11.20
N ALA A 155 4.90 -8.08 -12.50
CA ALA A 155 5.17 -9.07 -13.52
C ALA A 155 5.44 -8.43 -14.87
N GLU A 156 6.23 -9.11 -15.70
CA GLU A 156 6.42 -8.79 -17.11
C GLU A 156 5.76 -9.90 -17.96
N LYS A 157 4.87 -9.51 -18.89
CA LYS A 157 4.17 -10.45 -19.78
C LYS A 157 3.46 -11.59 -19.02
N GLY A 158 2.94 -11.28 -17.84
CA GLY A 158 2.19 -12.22 -17.00
C GLY A 158 3.06 -13.22 -16.22
N ARG A 159 4.38 -12.99 -16.12
CA ARG A 159 5.33 -13.80 -15.36
C ARG A 159 6.09 -12.92 -14.36
N GLY A 160 6.36 -13.44 -13.17
CA GLY A 160 7.09 -12.74 -12.13
C GLY A 160 7.37 -13.67 -10.95
N MET A 161 8.22 -13.23 -10.04
CA MET A 161 8.70 -14.05 -8.90
C MET A 161 9.40 -15.36 -9.31
N GLU A 162 10.02 -15.39 -10.49
CA GLU A 162 10.87 -16.49 -10.93
C GLU A 162 12.30 -16.18 -10.45
N LEU A 163 12.53 -16.50 -9.17
CA LEU A 163 13.71 -16.03 -8.44
C LEU A 163 14.91 -16.94 -8.69
N SER A 164 15.88 -16.47 -9.47
CA SER A 164 16.97 -17.32 -9.98
C SER A 164 18.27 -17.26 -9.17
N GLU A 165 18.36 -16.40 -8.14
CA GLU A 165 19.54 -16.31 -7.25
C GLU A 165 19.16 -15.73 -5.87
N LEU A 166 19.96 -16.05 -4.85
CA LEU A 166 19.86 -15.52 -3.49
C LEU A 166 21.23 -15.11 -2.95
N VAL A 167 21.42 -13.82 -2.67
CA VAL A 167 22.73 -13.27 -2.27
C VAL A 167 22.62 -12.30 -1.09
N VAL A 168 23.68 -12.24 -0.30
CA VAL A 168 23.88 -11.19 0.70
C VAL A 168 24.73 -10.08 0.10
N PHE A 169 24.20 -8.87 0.06
CA PHE A 169 24.90 -7.68 -0.42
C PHE A 169 24.62 -6.50 0.49
N ASN A 170 25.65 -5.73 0.85
CA ASN A 170 25.52 -4.54 1.70
C ASN A 170 24.72 -4.81 3.01
N GLY A 171 24.99 -5.95 3.65
CA GLY A 171 24.33 -6.38 4.89
C GLY A 171 22.83 -6.69 4.75
N LYS A 172 22.35 -6.99 3.54
CA LYS A 172 20.94 -7.29 3.24
C LYS A 172 20.83 -8.53 2.35
N LEU A 173 19.66 -9.19 2.39
CA LEU A 173 19.36 -10.35 1.55
C LEU A 173 18.65 -9.91 0.28
N TYR A 174 19.09 -10.38 -0.87
CA TYR A 174 18.53 -10.06 -2.17
C TYR A 174 18.26 -11.30 -3.02
N ALA A 175 17.22 -11.23 -3.83
CA ALA A 175 16.95 -12.17 -4.92
C ALA A 175 16.59 -11.38 -6.19
N VAL A 176 16.77 -11.99 -7.36
CA VAL A 176 16.43 -11.37 -8.64
C VAL A 176 15.40 -12.21 -9.38
N ASP A 177 14.38 -11.54 -9.93
CA ASP A 177 13.37 -12.15 -10.80
C ASP A 177 13.82 -12.02 -12.25
N ASP A 178 14.10 -13.16 -12.91
CA ASP A 178 14.64 -13.20 -14.27
C ASP A 178 13.63 -12.80 -15.37
N ARG A 179 12.36 -12.58 -14.98
CA ARG A 179 11.30 -12.15 -15.89
C ARG A 179 11.18 -10.65 -15.98
N THR A 180 11.24 -10.00 -14.82
CA THR A 180 11.07 -8.55 -14.70
C THR A 180 12.41 -7.82 -14.65
N GLY A 181 13.51 -8.54 -14.41
CA GLY A 181 14.83 -7.97 -14.14
C GLY A 181 14.91 -7.27 -12.78
N VAL A 182 13.90 -7.42 -11.92
CA VAL A 182 13.84 -6.72 -10.64
C VAL A 182 14.63 -7.49 -9.58
N VAL A 183 15.56 -6.76 -8.94
CA VAL A 183 16.23 -7.22 -7.73
C VAL A 183 15.37 -6.80 -6.53
N TYR A 184 14.94 -7.78 -5.76
CA TYR A 184 14.15 -7.63 -4.55
C TYR A 184 15.04 -7.75 -3.31
N GLN A 185 14.91 -6.81 -2.37
CA GLN A 185 15.37 -7.01 -1.01
C GLN A 185 14.36 -7.91 -0.27
N ILE A 186 14.84 -8.95 0.40
CA ILE A 186 14.01 -9.84 1.21
C ILE A 186 14.09 -9.41 2.67
N GLU A 187 12.94 -9.02 3.25
CA GLU A 187 12.81 -8.64 4.66
C GLU A 187 11.75 -9.52 5.34
N GLY A 188 12.21 -10.54 6.06
CA GLY A 188 11.31 -11.54 6.66
C GLY A 188 10.61 -12.39 5.58
N ASN A 189 9.32 -12.15 5.38
CA ASN A 189 8.50 -12.76 4.32
C ASN A 189 8.07 -11.75 3.24
N LYS A 190 8.64 -10.54 3.25
CA LYS A 190 8.34 -9.50 2.28
C LYS A 190 9.44 -9.44 1.22
N VAL A 191 9.03 -9.14 0.01
CA VAL A 191 9.93 -8.76 -1.09
C VAL A 191 9.70 -7.29 -1.42
N VAL A 192 10.78 -6.52 -1.40
CA VAL A 192 10.75 -5.08 -1.62
C VAL A 192 11.56 -4.80 -2.89
N PRO A 193 10.93 -4.35 -4.00
CA PRO A 193 11.66 -3.98 -5.21
C PRO A 193 12.74 -2.95 -4.88
N TRP A 194 13.99 -3.20 -5.30
CA TRP A 194 15.11 -2.31 -5.03
C TRP A 194 15.64 -1.65 -6.30
N VAL A 195 16.04 -2.44 -7.29
CA VAL A 195 16.49 -1.96 -8.60
C VAL A 195 15.89 -2.83 -9.70
N ILE A 196 15.75 -2.26 -10.90
CA ILE A 196 15.33 -2.98 -12.11
C ILE A 196 16.49 -2.98 -13.11
N LEU A 197 16.78 -4.15 -13.65
CA LEU A 197 17.81 -4.38 -14.64
C LEU A 197 17.13 -4.58 -15.98
N ALA A 198 17.47 -3.76 -16.96
CA ALA A 198 17.05 -3.97 -18.34
C ALA A 198 18.04 -4.94 -19.03
N ASP A 199 17.55 -5.65 -20.04
CA ASP A 199 18.34 -6.64 -20.78
C ASP A 199 19.47 -5.97 -21.58
N GLY A 200 20.52 -6.75 -21.87
CA GLY A 200 21.68 -6.34 -22.66
C GLY A 200 22.46 -5.16 -22.06
N ASP A 201 22.59 -4.08 -22.84
CA ASP A 201 23.32 -2.85 -22.46
C ASP A 201 22.45 -1.83 -21.70
N GLY A 202 21.21 -2.21 -21.36
CA GLY A 202 20.24 -1.37 -20.66
C GLY A 202 19.32 -0.55 -21.58
N THR A 203 19.43 -0.70 -22.91
CA THR A 203 18.54 -0.03 -23.88
C THR A 203 17.39 -0.91 -24.38
N VAL A 204 17.39 -2.20 -24.02
CA VAL A 204 16.35 -3.15 -24.40
C VAL A 204 15.17 -3.03 -23.42
N GLY A 205 13.96 -2.83 -23.93
CA GLY A 205 12.76 -2.64 -23.09
C GLY A 205 12.22 -3.91 -22.40
N LYS A 206 12.99 -5.00 -22.41
CA LYS A 206 12.70 -6.27 -21.73
C LYS A 206 13.59 -6.33 -20.48
N GLY A 207 13.05 -6.85 -19.37
CA GLY A 207 13.84 -7.28 -18.21
C GLY A 207 14.73 -8.49 -18.49
#